data_AF-A0A0C1F6V2-F1
#
_entry.id   AF-A0A0C1F6V2-F1
#
_cell.length_a   1.000
_cell.length_b   1.000
_cell.length_c   1.000
_cell.angle_alpha   90.00
_cell.angle_beta   90.00
_cell.angle_gamma   90.00
#
_symmetry.space_group_name_H-M   'P 1'
#
loop_
_entity.id
_entity.type
_entity.pdbx_description
1 polymer ?
#
loop_
_entity_poly.entity_id
_entity_poly.type
_entity_poly.pdbx_seq_one_letter_code
_entity_poly.pdbx_strand_id
1 'polypeptide(L)'
;MAQNYENHKRFYPPFHFFAIPLAVIGFGFAIYVCVTFTSIITGLIVLAFFLISIKAVMARIFALKAQDRAARAEEKLRYYILAGKALPGELSMGQILALRFAGDEEFLALVDRALADQLSPNEIKKAIRHWRGDYNRI
;
A
#
# COMPACT_ATOMS: atom_id res chain seq x y z
N MET A 1 -8.41 -0.53 18.57
CA MET A 1 -9.58 -0.02 17.81
C MET A 1 -9.76 -0.86 16.58
N ALA A 2 -11.00 -1.25 16.26
CA ALA A 2 -11.32 -1.91 15.01
C ALA A 2 -11.09 -0.97 13.83
N GLN A 3 -10.60 -1.49 12.71
CA GLN A 3 -10.46 -0.70 11.49
C GLN A 3 -11.83 -0.42 10.84
N ASN A 4 -11.92 0.70 10.13
CA ASN A 4 -13.06 1.09 9.31
C ASN A 4 -12.57 1.97 8.13
N TYR A 5 -13.50 2.46 7.31
CA TYR A 5 -13.20 3.31 6.17
C TYR A 5 -12.35 4.55 6.52
N GLU A 6 -12.55 5.16 7.70
CA GLU A 6 -11.87 6.39 8.09
C GLU A 6 -10.42 6.14 8.56
N ASN A 7 -10.15 4.99 9.17
CA ASN A 7 -8.86 4.72 9.84
C ASN A 7 -8.06 3.53 9.27
N HIS A 8 -8.50 2.94 8.14
CA HIS A 8 -7.80 1.81 7.50
C HIS A 8 -6.39 2.14 6.98
N LYS A 9 -6.07 3.42 6.78
CA LYS A 9 -4.72 3.85 6.38
C LYS A 9 -3.81 3.87 7.61
N ARG A 10 -2.71 3.13 7.53
CA ARG A 10 -1.72 3.05 8.61
C ARG A 10 -0.40 3.69 8.19
N PHE A 11 0.22 4.37 9.14
CA PHE A 11 1.58 4.85 9.04
C PHE A 11 2.45 4.09 10.04
N TYR A 12 3.62 3.65 9.60
CA TYR A 12 4.68 3.18 10.48
C TYR A 12 5.53 4.36 10.94
N PRO A 13 5.45 4.82 12.21
CA PRO A 13 6.07 6.08 12.61
C PRO A 13 7.59 6.16 12.39
N PRO A 14 8.39 5.13 12.75
CA PRO A 14 9.84 5.16 12.51
C PRO A 14 10.22 5.39 11.05
N PHE A 15 9.41 4.91 10.10
CA PHE A 15 9.66 5.12 8.68
C PHE A 15 9.12 6.47 8.19
N HIS A 16 7.84 6.76 8.43
CA HIS A 16 7.17 7.91 7.82
C HIS A 16 7.50 9.24 8.49
N PHE A 17 7.73 9.25 9.81
CA PHE A 17 7.95 10.48 10.58
C PHE A 17 9.39 10.67 11.06
N PHE A 18 10.26 9.66 10.90
CA PHE A 18 11.70 9.78 11.23
C PHE A 18 12.59 9.51 10.02
N ALA A 19 12.56 8.31 9.44
CA ALA A 19 13.49 7.94 8.37
C ALA A 19 13.34 8.80 7.11
N ILE A 20 12.10 9.02 6.63
CA ILE A 20 11.85 9.85 5.44
C ILE A 20 12.25 11.32 5.68
N PRO A 21 11.77 12.02 6.73
CA PRO A 21 12.18 13.41 6.98
C PRO A 21 13.69 13.56 7.15
N LEU A 22 14.34 12.65 7.88
CA LEU A 22 15.80 12.71 8.09
C LEU A 22 16.57 12.51 6.79
N ALA A 23 16.13 11.60 5.91
CA ALA A 23 16.73 11.42 4.59
C ALA A 23 16.60 12.68 3.72
N VAL A 24 15.44 13.35 3.77
CA VAL A 24 15.20 14.61 3.02
C VAL A 24 16.09 15.74 3.55
N ILE A 25 16.15 15.93 4.88
CA ILE A 25 17.00 16.95 5.50
C ILE A 25 18.48 16.66 5.20
N GLY A 26 18.91 15.41 5.36
CA GLY A 26 20.29 15.00 5.08
C GLY A 26 20.68 15.21 3.61
N PHE A 27 19.78 14.91 2.67
CA PHE A 27 20.03 15.14 1.25
C PHE A 27 20.11 16.63 0.90
N GLY A 28 19.19 17.44 1.42
CA GLY A 28 19.22 18.90 1.24
C GLY A 28 20.48 19.53 1.83
N PHE A 29 20.89 19.10 3.03
CA PHE A 29 22.11 19.57 3.66
C PHE A 29 23.37 19.14 2.89
N ALA A 30 23.40 17.90 2.37
CA ALA A 30 24.49 17.44 1.52
C ALA A 30 24.64 18.29 0.26
N ILE A 31 23.52 18.66 -0.38
CA ILE A 31 23.52 19.55 -1.55
C ILE A 31 24.04 20.93 -1.16
N TYR A 32 23.52 21.51 -0.08
CA TYR A 32 23.95 22.83 0.41
C TYR A 32 25.47 22.88 0.67
N VAL A 33 26.01 21.88 1.39
CA VAL A 33 27.44 21.79 1.67
C VAL A 33 28.23 21.59 0.38
N CYS A 34 27.75 20.76 -0.55
CA CYS A 34 28.44 20.54 -1.82
C CYS A 34 28.50 21.80 -2.69
N VAL A 35 27.48 22.66 -2.66
CA VAL A 35 27.47 23.94 -3.39
C VAL A 35 28.35 24.98 -2.69
N THR A 36 28.42 24.96 -1.36
CA THR A 36 29.20 25.93 -0.57
C THR A 36 30.70 25.57 -0.55
N PHE A 37 31.03 24.29 -0.46
CA PHE A 37 32.39 23.76 -0.31
C PHE A 37 32.63 22.61 -1.31
N THR A 38 32.69 22.96 -2.59
CA THR A 38 32.80 21.97 -3.68
C THR A 38 34.06 21.14 -3.54
N SER A 39 33.87 19.83 -3.35
CA SER A 39 34.93 18.82 -3.37
C SER A 39 34.39 17.49 -3.89
N ILE A 40 35.30 16.57 -4.24
CA ILE A 40 34.91 15.19 -4.59
C ILE A 40 34.15 14.53 -3.43
N ILE A 41 34.58 14.77 -2.19
CA ILE A 41 33.97 14.19 -0.99
C ILE A 41 32.51 14.67 -0.85
N THR A 42 32.25 15.97 -0.98
CA THR A 42 30.89 16.50 -0.86
C THR A 42 29.99 16.01 -2.00
N GLY A 43 30.54 15.86 -3.22
CA GLY A 43 29.82 15.24 -4.33
C GLY A 43 29.46 13.76 -4.07
N LEU A 44 30.38 12.99 -3.50
CA LEU A 44 30.12 11.60 -3.10
C LEU A 44 29.06 11.49 -2.00
N ILE A 45 29.01 12.44 -1.06
CA ILE A 45 27.97 12.49 -0.02
C ILE A 45 26.58 12.74 -0.65
N VAL A 46 26.48 13.67 -1.61
CA VAL A 46 25.22 13.91 -2.35
C VAL A 46 24.79 12.64 -3.09
N LEU A 47 25.71 11.97 -3.79
CA LEU A 47 25.44 10.71 -4.47
C LEU A 47 24.97 9.62 -3.49
N ALA A 48 25.60 9.51 -2.31
CA ALA A 48 25.20 8.54 -1.30
C ALA A 48 23.75 8.77 -0.83
N PHE A 49 23.38 10.01 -0.50
CA PHE A 49 22.00 10.33 -0.10
C PHE A 49 20.99 10.13 -1.24
N PHE A 50 21.38 10.40 -2.48
CA PHE A 50 20.56 10.10 -3.65
C PHE A 50 20.28 8.60 -3.78
N LEU A 51 21.32 7.77 -3.67
CA LEU A 51 21.18 6.31 -3.72
C LEU A 51 20.36 5.75 -2.55
N ILE A 52 20.54 6.28 -1.33
CA ILE A 52 19.72 5.92 -0.16
C ILE A 52 18.26 6.25 -0.40
N SER A 53 17.96 7.41 -0.98
CA SER A 53 16.60 7.84 -1.29
C SER A 53 15.94 6.93 -2.32
N ILE A 54 16.64 6.60 -3.42
CA ILE A 54 16.14 5.64 -4.42
C ILE A 54 15.89 4.28 -3.77
N LYS A 55 16.82 3.78 -2.96
CA LYS A 55 16.68 2.49 -2.27
C LYS A 55 15.43 2.48 -1.38
N ALA A 56 15.17 3.55 -0.62
CA ALA A 56 14.00 3.65 0.25
C ALA A 56 12.69 3.59 -0.56
N VAL A 57 12.61 4.31 -1.68
CA VAL A 57 11.45 4.29 -2.58
C VAL A 57 11.24 2.90 -3.21
N MET A 58 12.31 2.30 -3.73
CA MET A 58 12.24 0.98 -4.37
C MET A 58 11.85 -0.12 -3.37
N ALA A 59 12.42 -0.11 -2.17
CA ALA A 59 12.05 -1.03 -1.10
C ALA A 59 10.55 -0.95 -0.78
N ARG A 60 9.98 0.27 -0.72
CA ARG A 60 8.55 0.47 -0.49
C ARG A 60 7.70 -0.07 -1.64
N ILE A 61 8.08 0.21 -2.89
CA ILE A 61 7.36 -0.28 -4.08
C ILE A 61 7.37 -1.81 -4.13
N PHE A 62 8.51 -2.45 -3.87
CA PHE A 62 8.64 -3.90 -3.90
C PHE A 62 7.81 -4.56 -2.79
N ALA A 63 7.84 -4.01 -1.58
CA ALA A 63 7.02 -4.48 -0.47
C ALA A 63 5.52 -4.40 -0.78
N LEU A 64 5.05 -3.26 -1.32
CA LEU A 64 3.64 -3.08 -1.71
C LEU A 64 3.23 -4.05 -2.83
N LYS A 65 4.06 -4.23 -3.85
CA LYS A 65 3.79 -5.19 -4.93
C LYS A 65 3.73 -6.63 -4.43
N ALA A 66 4.60 -7.01 -3.49
CA ALA A 66 4.57 -8.34 -2.88
C ALA A 66 3.28 -8.55 -2.07
N GLN A 67 2.90 -7.57 -1.25
CA GLN A 67 1.64 -7.59 -0.49
C GLN A 67 0.41 -7.66 -1.40
N ASP A 68 0.37 -6.89 -2.48
CA ASP A 68 -0.79 -6.89 -3.38
C ASP A 68 -0.96 -8.24 -4.11
N ARG A 69 0.15 -8.93 -4.44
CA ARG A 69 0.10 -10.30 -4.97
C ARG A 69 -0.40 -11.31 -3.93
N ALA A 70 0.09 -11.20 -2.69
CA ALA A 70 -0.35 -12.06 -1.59
C ALA A 70 -1.85 -11.87 -1.31
N ALA A 71 -2.30 -10.62 -1.16
CA ALA A 71 -3.71 -10.30 -0.95
C ALA A 71 -4.60 -10.81 -2.10
N ARG A 72 -4.15 -10.71 -3.36
CA ARG A 72 -4.88 -11.31 -4.49
C ARG A 72 -5.00 -12.82 -4.35
N ALA A 73 -3.94 -13.51 -3.95
CA ALA A 73 -3.97 -14.97 -3.78
C ALA A 73 -4.90 -15.37 -2.63
N GLU A 74 -4.84 -14.66 -1.51
CA GLU A 74 -5.71 -14.84 -0.35
C GLU A 74 -7.19 -14.64 -0.71
N GLU A 75 -7.55 -13.54 -1.38
CA GLU A 75 -8.94 -13.28 -1.77
C GLU A 75 -9.44 -14.25 -2.85
N LYS A 76 -8.56 -14.72 -3.76
CA LYS A 76 -8.92 -15.79 -4.71
C LYS A 76 -9.26 -17.09 -4.00
N LEU A 77 -8.45 -17.50 -3.02
CA LEU A 77 -8.69 -18.69 -2.22
C LEU A 77 -9.96 -18.54 -1.39
N ARG A 78 -10.14 -17.40 -0.72
CA ARG A 78 -11.33 -17.09 0.07
C ARG A 78 -12.60 -17.16 -0.78
N TYR A 79 -12.60 -16.53 -1.95
CA TYR A 79 -13.74 -16.61 -2.87
C TYR A 79 -14.02 -18.04 -3.32
N TYR A 80 -12.98 -18.83 -3.62
CA TYR A 80 -13.15 -20.25 -3.95
C TYR A 80 -13.77 -21.06 -2.81
N ILE A 81 -13.35 -20.83 -1.57
CA ILE A 81 -13.91 -21.49 -0.39
C ILE A 81 -15.40 -21.13 -0.20
N LEU A 82 -15.76 -19.86 -0.39
CA LEU A 82 -17.13 -19.38 -0.15
C LEU A 82 -18.09 -19.68 -1.32
N ALA A 83 -17.63 -19.57 -2.56
CA ALA A 83 -18.47 -19.67 -3.76
C ALA A 83 -18.31 -20.99 -4.53
N GLY A 84 -17.30 -21.80 -4.21
CA GLY A 84 -16.99 -23.05 -4.91
C GLY A 84 -16.48 -22.87 -6.35
N LYS A 85 -16.13 -21.64 -6.76
CA LYS A 85 -15.68 -21.31 -8.12
C LYS A 85 -14.56 -20.27 -8.09
N ALA A 86 -13.84 -20.12 -9.20
CA ALA A 86 -12.75 -19.15 -9.30
C ALA A 86 -13.27 -17.70 -9.15
N LEU A 87 -12.46 -16.85 -8.51
CA LEU A 87 -12.74 -15.41 -8.44
C LEU A 87 -12.82 -14.82 -9.86
N PRO A 88 -13.84 -14.01 -10.18
CA PRO A 88 -14.01 -13.38 -11.48
C PRO A 88 -12.75 -12.63 -11.93
N GLY A 89 -12.35 -12.84 -13.19
CA GLY A 89 -11.13 -12.25 -13.77
C GLY A 89 -11.26 -10.77 -14.12
N GLU A 90 -12.49 -10.28 -14.17
CA GLU A 90 -12.90 -8.92 -14.49
C GLU A 90 -12.57 -7.94 -13.34
N LEU A 91 -12.38 -8.46 -12.12
CA LEU A 91 -12.01 -7.63 -10.97
C LEU A 91 -10.58 -7.10 -11.12
N SER A 92 -10.45 -5.78 -11.09
CA SER A 92 -9.15 -5.11 -11.04
C SER A 92 -8.42 -5.39 -9.72
N MET A 93 -7.09 -5.22 -9.71
CA MET A 93 -6.31 -5.34 -8.46
C MET A 93 -6.83 -4.40 -7.37
N GLY A 94 -7.20 -3.16 -7.72
CA GLY A 94 -7.72 -2.20 -6.76
C GLY A 94 -9.02 -2.66 -6.10
N GLN A 95 -9.93 -3.25 -6.88
CA GLN A 95 -11.21 -3.76 -6.35
C GLN A 95 -10.98 -4.96 -5.43
N ILE A 96 -10.10 -5.90 -5.80
CA ILE A 96 -9.74 -7.04 -4.93
C ILE A 96 -9.17 -6.54 -3.59
N LEU A 97 -8.25 -5.57 -3.63
CA LEU A 97 -7.65 -4.99 -2.42
C LEU A 97 -8.64 -4.21 -1.55
N ALA A 98 -9.76 -3.74 -2.12
CA ALA A 98 -10.86 -3.12 -1.40
C ALA A 98 -11.79 -4.17 -0.78
N LEU A 99 -12.16 -5.20 -1.54
CA LEU A 99 -13.01 -6.32 -1.11
C LEU A 99 -12.42 -7.11 0.06
N ARG A 100 -11.08 -7.12 0.20
CA ARG A 100 -10.38 -7.63 1.40
C ARG A 100 -10.98 -7.12 2.71
N PHE A 101 -11.50 -5.90 2.74
CA PHE A 101 -12.04 -5.32 3.98
C PHE A 101 -13.48 -5.76 4.27
N ALA A 102 -14.16 -6.44 3.34
CA ALA A 102 -15.51 -6.93 3.56
C ALA A 102 -15.51 -8.21 4.41
N GLY A 103 -16.46 -8.34 5.32
CA GLY A 103 -16.70 -9.56 6.10
C GLY A 103 -17.22 -10.70 5.22
N ASP A 104 -17.05 -11.95 5.65
CA ASP A 104 -17.43 -13.14 4.86
C ASP A 104 -18.91 -13.16 4.48
N GLU A 105 -19.77 -12.64 5.37
CA GLU A 105 -21.23 -12.60 5.21
C GLU A 105 -21.69 -11.73 4.02
N GLU A 106 -20.96 -10.66 3.71
CA GLU A 106 -21.32 -9.72 2.63
C GLU A 106 -20.38 -9.81 1.42
N PHE A 107 -19.28 -10.56 1.53
CA PHE A 107 -18.21 -10.59 0.54
C PHE A 107 -18.68 -11.01 -0.86
N LEU A 108 -19.44 -12.11 -0.97
CA LEU A 108 -19.90 -12.61 -2.26
C LEU A 108 -20.86 -11.63 -2.94
N ALA A 109 -21.85 -11.12 -2.18
CA ALA A 109 -22.80 -10.14 -2.69
C ALA A 109 -22.09 -8.84 -3.13
N LEU A 110 -21.04 -8.42 -2.40
CA LEU A 110 -20.28 -7.23 -2.75
C LEU A 110 -19.38 -7.43 -3.96
N VAL A 111 -18.87 -8.65 -4.20
CA VAL A 111 -18.18 -9.02 -5.44
C VAL A 111 -19.13 -8.89 -6.63
N ASP A 112 -20.31 -9.50 -6.54
CA ASP A 112 -21.29 -9.47 -7.64
C ASP A 112 -21.72 -8.03 -7.94
N ARG A 113 -21.97 -7.24 -6.91
CA ARG A 113 -22.29 -5.82 -7.05
C ARG A 113 -21.14 -4.99 -7.63
N ALA A 114 -19.89 -5.26 -7.22
CA ALA A 114 -18.72 -4.57 -7.77
C ALA A 114 -18.55 -4.80 -9.27
N LEU A 115 -18.95 -5.97 -9.77
CA LEU A 115 -18.94 -6.32 -11.19
C LEU A 115 -20.14 -5.71 -11.93
N ALA A 116 -21.35 -5.85 -11.39
CA ALA A 116 -22.57 -5.36 -12.01
C ALA A 116 -22.60 -3.83 -12.13
N ASP A 117 -22.26 -3.13 -11.04
CA ASP A 117 -22.30 -1.67 -10.96
C ASP A 117 -20.96 -1.03 -11.36
N GLN A 118 -19.94 -1.83 -11.71
CA GLN A 118 -18.58 -1.37 -12.03
C GLN A 118 -17.98 -0.47 -10.93
N LEU A 119 -18.19 -0.85 -9.66
CA LEU A 119 -17.79 -0.02 -8.52
C LEU A 119 -16.28 0.23 -8.50
N SER A 120 -15.90 1.48 -8.24
CA SER A 120 -14.52 1.82 -7.94
C SER A 120 -14.07 1.23 -6.60
N PRO A 121 -12.76 1.04 -6.37
CA PRO A 121 -12.24 0.56 -5.07
C PRO A 121 -12.69 1.39 -3.88
N ASN A 122 -12.94 2.68 -4.08
CA ASN A 122 -13.40 3.56 -3.01
C ASN A 122 -14.89 3.36 -2.69
N GLU A 123 -15.72 3.18 -3.70
CA GLU A 123 -17.15 2.88 -3.54
C GLU A 123 -17.35 1.51 -2.88
N ILE A 124 -16.56 0.51 -3.26
CA ILE A 124 -16.54 -0.80 -2.58
C ILE A 124 -16.29 -0.61 -1.09
N LYS A 125 -15.22 0.11 -0.71
CA LYS A 125 -14.92 0.33 0.71
C LYS A 125 -16.04 1.05 1.44
N LYS A 126 -16.68 2.04 0.82
CA LYS A 126 -17.82 2.75 1.43
C LYS A 126 -19.08 1.87 1.57
N ALA A 127 -19.22 0.84 0.75
CA ALA A 127 -20.36 -0.07 0.78
C ALA A 127 -20.25 -1.17 1.85
N ILE A 128 -19.06 -1.38 2.43
CA ILE A 128 -18.81 -2.41 3.47
C ILE A 128 -19.55 -2.05 4.76
N ARG A 129 -20.33 -2.99 5.28
CA ARG A 129 -21.04 -2.85 6.56
C ARG A 129 -20.29 -3.55 7.70
N HIS A 130 -19.74 -4.73 7.44
CA HIS A 130 -19.01 -5.54 8.39
C HIS A 130 -17.52 -5.53 8.06
N TRP A 131 -16.79 -4.58 8.67
CA TRP A 131 -15.40 -4.34 8.31
C TRP A 131 -14.44 -5.39 8.90
N ARG A 132 -13.72 -6.08 8.02
CA ARG A 132 -12.59 -6.97 8.34
C ARG A 132 -11.28 -6.17 8.27
N GLY A 133 -10.67 -5.88 9.41
CA GLY A 133 -9.42 -5.11 9.46
C GLY A 133 -8.23 -5.83 8.83
N ASP A 134 -7.41 -5.09 8.08
CA ASP A 134 -6.08 -5.52 7.60
C ASP A 134 -5.01 -4.89 8.49
N TYR A 135 -4.50 -5.69 9.43
CA TYR A 135 -3.48 -5.24 10.38
C TYR A 135 -2.05 -5.43 9.89
N ASN A 136 -1.86 -6.14 8.77
CA ASN A 136 -0.55 -6.52 8.24
C ASN A 136 -0.01 -5.50 7.22
N ARG A 137 -0.89 -4.67 6.64
CA ARG A 137 -0.49 -3.58 5.75
C ARG A 137 -0.12 -2.33 6.55
N ILE A 138 1.13 -1.87 6.40
CA ILE A 138 1.73 -0.71 7.08
C ILE A 138 2.44 0.17 6.07
#